data_AF-A0A520A986-F1
#
_entry.id   AF-A0A520A986-F1
#
_cell.length_a   1.000
_cell.length_b   1.000
_cell.length_c   1.000
_cell.angle_alpha   90.00
_cell.angle_beta   90.00
_cell.angle_gamma   90.00
#
_symmetry.space_group_name_H-M   'P 1'
#
loop_
_entity.id
_entity.type
_entity.pdbx_description
1 polymer ?
#
loop_
_entity_poly.entity_id
_entity_poly.type
_entity_poly.pdbx_seq_one_letter_code
_entity_poly.pdbx_strand_id
1 'polypeptide(L)' 'TYVWLGVWEENPRAIRFYQKNGFMPFDKHIFKLGEDEQTDIMMKKMLSFKW' A
#
# COMPACT_ATOMS: atom_id res chain seq x y z
N THR A 1 -5.08 -7.20 -14.75
CA THR A 1 -3.75 -6.72 -14.33
C THR A 1 -3.90 -5.70 -13.21
N TYR A 2 -2.94 -5.57 -12.31
CA TYR A 2 -2.96 -4.58 -11.25
C TYR A 2 -1.58 -3.96 -11.06
N VAL A 3 -1.55 -2.76 -10.47
CA VAL A 3 -0.34 -2.12 -9.94
C VAL A 3 -0.41 -2.13 -8.43
N TRP A 4 0.73 -2.26 -7.75
CA TRP A 4 0.79 -2.30 -6.28
C TRP A 4 1.98 -1.50 -5.74
N LEU A 5 1.89 -1.16 -4.45
CA LEU A 5 2.91 -0.46 -3.67
C LEU A 5 2.83 -0.88 -2.20
N GLY A 6 3.93 -0.69 -1.46
CA GLY A 6 3.93 -0.68 0.00
C GLY A 6 3.81 0.77 0.52
N VAL A 7 3.10 0.97 1.61
CA VAL A 7 3.03 2.25 2.33
C VAL A 7 3.15 2.03 3.82
N TRP A 8 4.05 2.76 4.46
CA TRP A 8 4.26 2.69 5.90
C TRP A 8 2.98 2.94 6.68
N GLU A 9 2.67 2.08 7.65
CA GLU A 9 1.38 2.12 8.38
C GLU A 9 1.16 3.42 9.16
N GLU A 10 2.24 4.04 9.65
CA GLU A 10 2.22 5.30 10.40
C GLU A 10 2.09 6.54 9.50
N ASN A 11 1.90 6.38 8.18
CA ASN A 11 1.64 7.47 7.25
C ASN A 11 0.17 7.52 6.79
N PRO A 12 -0.78 7.95 7.66
CA PRO A 12 -2.20 7.97 7.34
C PRO A 12 -2.54 8.95 6.20
N ARG A 13 -1.69 9.94 5.92
CA ARG A 13 -1.87 10.87 4.80
C ARG A 13 -1.65 10.15 3.47
N ALA A 14 -0.57 9.38 3.34
CA ALA A 14 -0.29 8.59 2.14
C ALA A 14 -1.35 7.49 1.92
N ILE A 15 -1.75 6.79 2.98
CA ILE A 15 -2.80 5.75 2.90
C ILE A 15 -4.10 6.34 2.34
N ARG A 16 -4.57 7.47 2.88
CA ARG A 16 -5.77 8.15 2.37
C ARG A 16 -5.61 8.62 0.93
N PHE A 17 -4.43 9.11 0.55
CA PHE A 17 -4.13 9.48 -0.83
C PHE A 17 -4.30 8.28 -1.77
N TYR A 18 -3.73 7.12 -1.43
CA TYR A 18 -3.84 5.93 -2.27
C TYR A 18 -5.26 5.37 -2.31
N GLN A 19 -5.98 5.35 -1.18
CA GLN A 19 -7.40 4.98 -1.14
C GLN A 19 -8.24 5.86 -2.07
N LYS A 20 -8.05 7.19 -2.03
CA LYS A 20 -8.74 8.14 -2.93
C LYS A 20 -8.42 7.88 -4.41
N ASN A 21 -7.22 7.37 -4.71
CA ASN A 21 -6.80 7.02 -6.06
C ASN A 21 -7.24 5.61 -6.51
N GLY A 22 -8.03 4.90 -5.70
CA GLY A 22 -8.58 3.58 -6.03
C GLY A 22 -7.65 2.41 -5.71
N PHE A 23 -6.65 2.62 -4.85
CA PHE A 23 -5.88 1.52 -4.26
C PHE A 23 -6.61 0.96 -3.03
N MET A 24 -6.53 -0.35 -2.84
CA MET A 24 -7.09 -1.05 -1.69
C MET A 24 -5.99 -1.87 -0.99
N PRO A 25 -6.01 -1.97 0.35
CA PRO A 25 -5.09 -2.85 1.06
C PRO A 25 -5.36 -4.31 0.67
N PHE A 26 -4.32 -5.10 0.54
CA PHE A 26 -4.44 -6.54 0.22
C PHE A 26 -3.50 -7.43 1.01
N ASP A 27 -2.46 -6.88 1.64
CA ASP A 27 -1.51 -7.62 2.47
C ASP A 27 -0.78 -6.67 3.43
N LYS A 28 0.05 -7.22 4.32
CA LYS A 28 0.99 -6.48 5.17
C LYS A 28 2.37 -7.14 5.12
N HIS A 29 3.42 -6.34 5.17
CA HIS A 29 4.79 -6.84 5.25
C HIS A 29 5.51 -6.21 6.43
N ILE A 30 6.00 -7.05 7.35
CA ILE A 30 6.83 -6.62 8.47
C ILE A 30 8.29 -6.68 8.01
N PHE A 31 9.02 -5.59 8.20
CA PHE A 31 10.45 -5.53 7.96
C PHE A 31 11.15 -4.89 9.16
N LYS A 32 12.42 -5.21 9.35
CA LYS A 32 13.21 -4.73 10.48
C LYS A 32 14.13 -3.60 10.03
N LEU A 33 14.06 -2.46 10.71
CA LEU A 33 14.99 -1.33 10.56
C LEU A 33 15.88 -1.26 11.79
N GLY A 34 17.05 -1.89 11.72
CA GLY A 34 17.92 -2.07 12.88
C GLY A 34 17.30 -3.02 13.90
N GLU A 35 16.92 -2.50 15.06
CA GLU A 35 16.18 -3.26 16.10
C GLU A 35 14.66 -3.04 16.05
N ASP A 36 14.18 -2.06 15.28
CA ASP A 36 12.77 -1.71 15.22
C ASP A 36 12.03 -2.52 14.15
N GLU A 37 10.94 -3.19 14.53
CA GLU A 37 10.00 -3.78 13.58
C GLU A 37 9.06 -2.71 13.04
N GLN A 38 8.91 -2.68 11.71
CA GLN A 38 8.06 -1.75 10.98
C GLN A 38 7.11 -2.53 10.08
N THR A 39 5.91 -2.01 9.86
CA THR A 39 4.96 -2.63 8.92
C THR A 39 4.65 -1.70 7.77
N ASP A 40 4.79 -2.24 6.55
CA ASP A 40 4.19 -1.66 5.36
C ASP A 40 2.82 -2.30 5.09
N ILE A 41 1.84 -1.48 4.77
CA ILE A 41 0.56 -1.90 4.21
C ILE A 41 0.75 -2.05 2.70
N MET A 42 0.48 -3.23 2.18
CA MET A 42 0.54 -3.49 0.75
C MET A 42 -0.80 -3.11 0.13
N MET A 43 -0.78 -2.20 -0.84
CA MET A 43 -1.95 -1.67 -1.51
C MET A 43 -1.90 -1.94 -3.01
N LYS A 44 -3.04 -2.31 -3.62
CA LYS A 44 -3.16 -2.60 -5.05
C LYS A 44 -4.31 -1.85 -5.70
N LYS A 45 -4.15 -1.49 -6.97
CA LYS A 45 -5.21 -0.92 -7.83
C LYS A 45 -5.37 -1.78 -9.07
N MET A 46 -6.60 -2.22 -9.32
CA MET A 46 -6.94 -2.96 -10.54
C MET A 46 -6.86 -2.03 -11.75
N LEU A 47 -6.17 -2.48 -12.81
CA LEU A 47 -6.12 -1.79 -14.08
C LEU A 47 -7.26 -2.32 -14.95
N SER A 48 -8.20 -1.45 -15.30
CA SER A 48 -9.20 -1.73 -16.33
C SER A 48 -8.68 -1.21 -17.67
N PHE A 49 -8.58 -2.08 -18.66
CA PHE A 49 -8.43 -1.63 -20.05
C PHE A 49 -9.82 -1.24 -20.56
N LYS A 50 -9.98 0.02 -20.98
CA LYS A 50 -11.10 0.44 -21.81
C LYS A 50 -10.60 0.46 -23.25
N TRP A 51 -11.23 -0.33 -24.11
CA TRP A 51 -11.03 -0.29 -25.55
C TRP A 51 -11.74 0.92 -26.14
#